data_AF-A0A9P8XY49-F1
#
_entry.id   AF-A0A9P8XY49-F1
#
_cell.length_a   1.000
_cell.length_b   1.000
_cell.length_c   1.000
_cell.angle_alpha   90.00
_cell.angle_beta   90.00
_cell.angle_gamma   90.00
#
_symmetry.space_group_name_H-M   'P 1'
#
loop_
_entity.id
_entity.type
_entity.pdbx_description
1 polymer ?
#
loop_
_entity_poly.entity_id
_entity_poly.type
_entity_poly.pdbx_seq_one_letter_code
_entity_poly.pdbx_strand_id
1 'polypeptide(L)'
;MASNQAGNSKKARKKFLVFVDCPDPDNWFMVLSIIRRNPRRRVCVILSPRPVDLTVKNYGTHFPEVYDAVSEYTRRPNGKVDNDEVIRRMMTPFTEKPKWVTEIKQNIAEEWFSKPDRHFEASGSYFKSIASTYIKVIAHYWTTLLDGLNIPRDRYQFYTDEDSMQKISPGLRHQGHSPDYIWVFREEEEKVEDLKERLDAALKSNDGEVRERLILQVWNDYIQVKDAKRRASNLADIVLPFDQLIEEEKALREEKRTAAEKSELKKALPLFYGLLHKKDTGPRVAIGGPFTEALKWVENDLPMESATAMACYISGNLNILTNQFNVAVDMYPAWTFLKLVEEKQIHTVLVPTEVIKEKEWRNNKLAKVFENYPRLYELVRGFTRSGKLQDATMFDWNTALIDSCPELLKTKRVRPVLKILREVGTEKDPEEVDFHGSLEASPKPPAIMLRVEVVRSKGQHYLTMCWTEKGFNGRILKKYHDKIPKMMIEDLTVCTHGSNGGFPGLVLKCLVMSDD
;
A
#
# COMPACT_ATOMS: atom_id res chain seq x y z
N MET A 1 19.55 -41.79 12.30
CA MET A 1 18.38 -41.93 11.41
C MET A 1 18.43 -40.80 10.41
N ALA A 2 18.79 -41.13 9.17
CA ALA A 2 19.04 -40.18 8.09
C ALA A 2 17.70 -39.64 7.55
N SER A 3 17.55 -38.32 7.56
CA SER A 3 16.43 -37.66 6.91
C SER A 3 16.60 -37.78 5.39
N ASN A 4 15.73 -38.54 4.75
CA ASN A 4 15.51 -38.50 3.31
C ASN A 4 15.23 -37.05 2.89
N GLN A 5 16.27 -36.37 2.38
CA GLN A 5 16.11 -35.21 1.52
C GLN A 5 15.41 -35.69 0.25
N ALA A 6 14.09 -35.65 0.29
CA ALA A 6 13.26 -35.82 -0.89
C ALA A 6 13.65 -34.72 -1.88
N GLY A 7 14.48 -35.10 -2.85
CA GLY A 7 14.80 -34.37 -4.06
C GLY A 7 13.58 -34.22 -4.97
N ASN A 8 12.51 -33.61 -4.46
CA ASN A 8 11.56 -32.93 -5.30
C ASN A 8 12.21 -31.60 -5.64
N SER A 9 12.79 -31.52 -6.84
CA SER A 9 13.08 -30.24 -7.48
C SER A 9 11.76 -29.47 -7.57
N LYS A 10 11.47 -28.68 -6.53
CA LYS A 10 10.40 -27.68 -6.55
C LYS A 10 10.76 -26.77 -7.70
N LYS A 11 10.21 -27.02 -8.90
CA LYS A 11 10.30 -26.11 -10.04
C LYS A 11 10.01 -24.73 -9.46
N ALA A 12 11.01 -23.84 -9.48
CA ALA A 12 10.92 -22.53 -8.88
C ALA A 12 9.67 -21.86 -9.44
N ARG A 13 8.64 -21.70 -8.59
CA ARG A 13 7.41 -21.04 -9.01
C ARG A 13 7.80 -19.61 -9.40
N LYS A 14 7.28 -19.13 -10.53
CA LYS A 14 7.43 -17.73 -10.91
C LYS A 14 6.96 -16.84 -9.75
N LYS A 15 7.69 -15.79 -9.45
CA LYS A 15 7.35 -14.83 -8.39
C LYS A 15 6.42 -13.74 -8.94
N PHE A 16 5.65 -13.14 -8.04
CA PHE A 16 4.96 -11.87 -8.22
C PHE A 16 5.32 -11.01 -7.01
N LEU A 17 5.80 -9.79 -7.19
CA LEU A 17 6.12 -8.89 -6.07
C LEU A 17 4.98 -7.91 -5.87
N VAL A 18 4.60 -7.68 -4.63
CA VAL A 18 3.60 -6.69 -4.26
C VAL A 18 4.21 -5.78 -3.19
N PHE A 19 4.43 -4.52 -3.52
CA PHE A 19 4.96 -3.51 -2.59
C PHE A 19 3.79 -2.71 -2.04
N VAL A 20 3.58 -2.72 -0.73
CA VAL A 20 2.44 -2.08 -0.09
C VAL A 20 2.88 -1.33 1.15
N ASP A 21 2.24 -0.19 1.41
CA ASP A 21 2.29 0.39 2.73
C ASP A 21 1.53 -0.50 3.71
N CYS A 22 2.04 -0.56 4.94
CA CYS A 22 1.42 -1.32 6.01
C CYS A 22 0.78 -0.32 6.98
N PRO A 23 -0.51 -0.46 7.37
CA PRO A 23 -1.48 -1.52 7.05
C PRO A 23 -2.87 -1.08 6.58
N ASP A 24 -2.96 -0.43 5.43
CA ASP A 24 -4.26 -0.10 4.86
C ASP A 24 -5.06 -1.38 4.52
N PRO A 25 -6.33 -1.52 4.94
CA PRO A 25 -7.27 -2.47 4.35
C PRO A 25 -7.19 -2.59 2.84
N ASP A 26 -7.05 -1.48 2.12
CA ASP A 26 -6.96 -1.43 0.67
C ASP A 26 -5.76 -2.22 0.12
N ASN A 27 -4.60 -2.10 0.77
CA ASN A 27 -3.41 -2.89 0.44
C ASN A 27 -3.63 -4.40 0.70
N TRP A 28 -4.38 -4.78 1.75
CA TRP A 28 -4.71 -6.18 1.99
C TRP A 28 -5.53 -6.76 0.83
N PHE A 29 -6.53 -6.03 0.35
CA PHE A 29 -7.33 -6.47 -0.80
C PHE A 29 -6.52 -6.52 -2.09
N MET A 30 -5.57 -5.60 -2.29
CA MET A 30 -4.60 -5.67 -3.37
C MET A 30 -3.82 -6.99 -3.33
N VAL A 31 -3.25 -7.35 -2.18
CA VAL A 31 -2.51 -8.62 -1.98
C VAL A 31 -3.40 -9.82 -2.27
N LEU A 32 -4.62 -9.85 -1.71
CA LEU A 32 -5.58 -10.93 -1.94
C LEU A 32 -5.90 -11.10 -3.44
N SER A 33 -6.18 -9.99 -4.13
CA SER A 33 -6.50 -9.99 -5.56
C SER A 33 -5.36 -10.57 -6.39
N ILE A 34 -4.13 -10.11 -6.14
CA ILE A 34 -2.94 -10.61 -6.84
C ILE A 34 -2.74 -12.11 -6.58
N ILE A 35 -2.89 -12.59 -5.34
CA ILE A 35 -2.77 -14.01 -5.00
C ILE A 35 -3.81 -14.86 -5.76
N ARG A 36 -5.08 -14.44 -5.75
CA ARG A 36 -6.18 -15.18 -6.39
C ARG A 36 -6.02 -15.25 -7.90
N ARG A 37 -5.63 -14.14 -8.52
CA ARG A 37 -5.53 -13.99 -9.98
C ARG A 37 -4.24 -14.58 -10.56
N ASN A 38 -3.27 -14.91 -9.71
CA ASN A 38 -2.00 -15.52 -10.11
C ASN A 38 -1.78 -16.90 -9.44
N PRO A 39 -2.66 -17.90 -9.66
CA PRO A 39 -2.65 -19.19 -8.94
C PRO A 39 -1.35 -20.00 -9.09
N ARG A 40 -0.58 -19.73 -10.16
CA ARG A 40 0.68 -20.42 -10.48
C ARG A 40 1.93 -19.70 -9.97
N ARG A 41 1.77 -18.52 -9.37
CA ARG A 41 2.88 -17.71 -8.85
C ARG A 41 2.91 -17.74 -7.33
N ARG A 42 4.12 -17.63 -6.76
CA ARG A 42 4.31 -17.26 -5.35
C ARG A 42 4.30 -15.74 -5.26
N VAL A 43 3.50 -15.20 -4.36
CA VAL A 43 3.39 -13.75 -4.14
C VAL A 43 4.31 -13.35 -2.99
N CYS A 44 5.36 -12.60 -3.30
CA CYS A 44 6.21 -11.99 -2.28
C CYS A 44 5.62 -10.61 -1.97
N VAL A 45 5.17 -10.42 -0.74
CA VAL A 45 4.55 -9.17 -0.28
C VAL A 45 5.61 -8.41 0.51
N ILE A 46 6.02 -7.25 0.01
CA ILE A 46 6.99 -6.37 0.64
C ILE A 46 6.19 -5.29 1.39
N LEU A 47 6.30 -5.30 2.71
CA LEU A 47 5.63 -4.38 3.63
C LEU A 47 6.55 -3.18 3.89
N SER A 48 6.21 -2.04 3.31
CA SER A 48 6.89 -0.77 3.58
C SER A 48 6.53 -0.29 4.99
N PRO A 49 7.52 0.05 5.83
CA PRO A 49 7.25 0.49 7.19
C PRO A 49 6.63 1.89 7.21
N ARG A 50 5.63 2.10 8.06
CA ARG A 50 5.03 3.41 8.33
C ARG A 50 5.54 3.93 9.67
N PRO A 51 5.93 5.21 9.79
CA PRO A 51 6.15 5.80 11.11
C PRO A 51 4.79 5.91 11.81
N VAL A 52 4.70 5.36 13.02
CA VAL A 52 3.48 5.39 13.83
C VAL A 52 3.81 5.96 15.20
N ASP A 53 3.21 7.11 15.53
CA ASP A 53 3.29 7.69 16.87
C ASP A 53 2.08 7.24 17.70
N LEU A 54 2.29 6.31 18.63
CA LEU A 54 1.24 5.81 19.50
C LEU A 54 0.91 6.80 20.64
N THR A 55 1.69 7.87 20.81
CA THR A 55 1.45 8.89 21.84
C THR A 55 0.47 9.98 21.41
N VAL A 56 0.09 10.02 20.12
CA VAL A 56 -0.86 11.01 19.60
C VAL A 56 -2.28 10.48 19.59
N LYS A 57 -3.26 11.38 19.71
CA LYS A 57 -4.68 11.05 19.61
C LYS A 57 -5.14 11.31 18.18
N ASN A 58 -5.70 10.30 17.52
CA ASN A 58 -6.30 10.47 16.20
C ASN A 58 -7.50 11.44 16.26
N TYR A 59 -7.81 12.10 15.14
CA TYR A 59 -8.99 12.95 15.07
C TYR A 59 -10.27 12.16 15.38
N GLY A 60 -10.42 10.96 14.81
CA GLY A 60 -11.53 10.05 15.09
C GLY A 60 -12.89 10.74 15.02
N THR A 61 -13.70 10.57 16.06
CA THR A 61 -15.03 11.20 16.18
C THR A 61 -14.97 12.72 16.37
N HIS A 62 -13.82 13.29 16.73
CA HIS A 62 -13.59 14.74 16.86
C HIS A 62 -13.22 15.41 15.53
N PHE A 63 -13.13 14.66 14.43
CA PHE A 63 -12.80 15.23 13.12
C PHE A 63 -13.65 16.46 12.76
N PRO A 64 -15.00 16.47 12.93
CA PRO A 64 -15.80 17.66 12.63
C PRO A 64 -15.45 18.87 13.49
N GLU A 65 -15.21 18.67 14.78
CA GLU A 65 -14.84 19.73 15.72
C GLU A 65 -13.49 20.37 15.34
N VAL A 66 -12.50 19.53 15.03
CA VAL A 66 -11.18 19.98 14.58
C VAL A 66 -11.29 20.69 13.23
N TYR A 67 -12.09 20.14 12.30
CA TYR A 67 -12.33 20.72 10.99
C TYR A 67 -12.95 22.11 11.09
N ASP A 68 -13.94 22.30 11.96
CA ASP A 68 -14.61 23.59 12.16
C ASP A 68 -13.64 24.64 12.71
N ALA A 69 -12.78 24.26 13.67
CA ALA A 69 -11.77 25.16 14.23
C ALA A 69 -10.75 25.62 13.18
N VAL A 70 -10.28 24.73 12.30
CA VAL A 70 -9.36 25.10 11.21
C VAL A 70 -10.09 25.87 10.09
N SER A 71 -11.37 25.56 9.85
CA SER A 71 -12.23 26.25 8.90
C SER A 71 -12.53 27.70 9.30
N GLU A 72 -12.70 27.96 10.60
CA GLU A 72 -12.85 29.31 11.15
C GLU A 72 -11.61 30.16 10.88
N TYR A 73 -10.42 29.59 11.08
CA TYR A 73 -9.15 30.23 10.81
C TYR A 73 -8.90 30.50 9.31
N THR A 74 -9.21 29.54 8.45
CA THR A 74 -8.98 29.63 6.99
C THR A 74 -10.04 30.43 6.25
N ARG A 75 -11.05 30.96 6.96
CA ARG A 75 -12.15 31.73 6.37
C ARG A 75 -11.62 33.00 5.73
N ARG A 76 -11.91 33.17 4.43
CA ARG A 76 -11.53 34.37 3.68
C ARG A 76 -12.41 35.56 4.10
N PRO A 77 -12.00 36.82 3.83
CA PRO A 77 -12.77 38.02 4.19
C PRO A 77 -14.20 38.05 3.63
N ASN A 78 -14.45 37.35 2.52
CA ASN A 78 -15.78 37.20 1.92
C ASN A 78 -16.64 36.09 2.57
N GLY A 79 -16.20 35.52 3.69
CA GLY A 79 -16.88 34.46 4.42
C GLY A 79 -16.73 33.05 3.82
N LYS A 80 -16.08 32.88 2.66
CA LYS A 80 -15.91 31.56 2.04
C LYS A 80 -14.77 30.78 2.70
N VAL A 81 -15.02 29.50 2.94
CA VAL A 81 -14.02 28.52 3.41
C VAL A 81 -13.49 27.75 2.21
N ASP A 82 -12.17 27.57 2.17
CA ASP A 82 -11.50 26.71 1.21
C ASP A 82 -11.30 25.33 1.85
N ASN A 83 -12.21 24.41 1.56
CA ASN A 83 -12.23 23.09 2.20
C ASN A 83 -10.93 22.32 1.94
N ASP A 84 -10.32 22.47 0.77
CA ASP A 84 -9.09 21.76 0.43
C ASP A 84 -7.91 22.28 1.26
N GLU A 85 -7.87 23.60 1.50
CA GLU A 85 -6.87 24.21 2.37
C GLU A 85 -7.04 23.80 3.84
N VAL A 86 -8.27 23.70 4.34
CA VAL A 86 -8.56 23.19 5.69
C VAL A 86 -8.03 21.77 5.85
N ILE A 87 -8.40 20.88 4.93
CA ILE A 87 -7.97 19.48 4.98
C ILE A 87 -6.45 19.40 4.83
N ARG A 88 -5.84 20.18 3.94
CA ARG A 88 -4.38 20.22 3.78
C ARG A 88 -3.69 20.61 5.08
N ARG A 89 -4.15 21.65 5.78
CA ARG A 89 -3.58 22.05 7.08
C ARG A 89 -3.71 20.97 8.15
N MET A 90 -4.86 20.29 8.19
CA MET A 90 -5.08 19.19 9.13
C MET A 90 -4.23 17.95 8.81
N MET A 91 -3.87 17.74 7.55
CA MET A 91 -3.27 16.49 7.08
C MET A 91 -1.77 16.58 6.81
N THR A 92 -1.22 17.76 6.56
CA THR A 92 0.21 17.96 6.27
C THR A 92 1.05 17.84 7.56
N PRO A 93 2.06 16.93 7.59
CA PRO A 93 3.01 16.83 8.70
C PRO A 93 3.75 18.13 8.97
N PHE A 94 4.13 18.36 10.22
CA PHE A 94 5.06 19.45 10.57
C PHE A 94 6.08 19.03 11.63
N THR A 95 7.33 19.48 11.46
CA THR A 95 8.41 19.34 12.44
C THR A 95 8.45 20.45 13.47
N GLU A 96 7.92 21.62 13.11
CA GLU A 96 7.76 22.78 13.99
C GLU A 96 6.31 23.25 13.93
N LYS A 97 5.76 23.62 15.09
CA LYS A 97 4.38 24.07 15.21
C LYS A 97 4.14 25.30 14.31
N PRO A 98 3.27 25.21 13.29
CA PRO A 98 2.96 26.33 12.41
C PRO A 98 2.28 27.47 13.17
N LYS A 99 2.49 28.72 12.73
CA LYS A 99 1.88 29.92 13.34
C LYS A 99 0.35 29.85 13.41
N TRP A 100 -0.30 29.31 12.39
CA TRP A 100 -1.76 29.19 12.38
C TRP A 100 -2.31 28.33 13.53
N VAL A 101 -1.50 27.42 14.08
CA VAL A 101 -1.92 26.59 15.22
C VAL A 101 -2.08 27.43 16.48
N THR A 102 -1.34 28.52 16.65
CA THR A 102 -1.52 29.44 17.79
C THR A 102 -2.73 30.36 17.62
N GLU A 103 -3.35 30.35 16.44
CA GLU A 103 -4.45 31.25 16.05
C GLU A 103 -5.81 30.53 15.99
N ILE A 104 -5.85 29.20 16.18
CA ILE A 104 -7.09 28.42 16.36
C ILE A 104 -7.44 28.28 17.85
N LYS A 105 -8.66 27.77 18.15
CA LYS A 105 -9.15 27.53 19.51
C LYS A 105 -8.11 26.77 20.35
N GLN A 106 -7.78 27.31 21.53
CA GLN A 106 -6.66 26.85 22.35
C GLN A 106 -6.77 25.37 22.73
N ASN A 107 -7.96 24.90 23.15
CA ASN A 107 -8.19 23.49 23.47
C ASN A 107 -7.90 22.57 22.27
N ILE A 108 -8.32 22.97 21.06
CA ILE A 108 -8.05 22.21 19.83
C ILE A 108 -6.56 22.23 19.48
N ALA A 109 -5.94 23.40 19.58
CA ALA A 109 -4.51 23.58 19.31
C ALA A 109 -3.64 22.70 20.22
N GLU A 110 -3.98 22.68 21.51
CA GLU A 110 -3.24 21.95 22.53
C GLU A 110 -3.42 20.43 22.41
N GLU A 111 -4.63 19.97 22.11
CA GLU A 111 -4.90 18.53 22.08
C GLU A 111 -4.45 17.85 20.78
N TRP A 112 -4.63 18.47 19.60
CA TRP A 112 -4.34 17.81 18.31
C TRP A 112 -3.14 18.39 17.52
N PHE A 113 -2.65 19.57 17.87
CA PHE A 113 -1.59 20.27 17.11
C PHE A 113 -0.41 20.73 17.97
N SER A 114 -0.34 20.33 19.25
CA SER A 114 0.77 20.67 20.14
C SER A 114 2.05 19.91 19.84
N LYS A 115 1.90 18.64 19.42
CA LYS A 115 3.02 17.75 19.11
C LYS A 115 3.37 17.80 17.62
N PRO A 116 4.63 18.11 17.27
CA PRO A 116 5.17 17.85 15.94
C PRO A 116 5.01 16.38 15.56
N ASP A 117 4.92 16.13 14.26
CA ASP A 117 4.88 14.77 13.74
C ASP A 117 6.28 14.14 13.85
N ARG A 118 6.38 13.02 14.56
CA ARG A 118 7.63 12.29 14.71
C ARG A 118 8.02 11.63 13.38
N HIS A 119 9.25 11.88 12.92
CA HIS A 119 9.89 11.21 11.79
C HIS A 119 10.88 10.16 12.32
N PHE A 120 11.20 9.14 11.50
CA PHE A 120 12.14 8.11 11.91
C PHE A 120 13.54 8.66 12.23
N GLU A 121 14.05 9.57 11.40
CA GLU A 121 15.39 10.18 11.59
C GLU A 121 15.51 10.91 12.94
N ALA A 122 14.47 11.62 13.36
CA ALA A 122 14.44 12.37 14.61
C ALA A 122 14.20 11.50 15.86
N SER A 123 13.68 10.28 15.68
CA SER A 123 13.11 9.47 16.79
C SER A 123 13.94 8.22 17.15
N GLY A 124 15.04 7.95 16.43
CA GLY A 124 16.04 6.94 16.80
C GLY A 124 15.56 5.48 16.71
N SER A 125 16.28 4.59 17.40
CA SER A 125 16.04 3.14 17.39
C SER A 125 14.69 2.73 18.00
N TYR A 126 14.16 3.52 18.94
CA TYR A 126 12.90 3.24 19.60
C TYR A 126 11.74 3.21 18.60
N PHE A 127 11.64 4.20 17.73
CA PHE A 127 10.56 4.30 16.75
C PHE A 127 10.61 3.17 15.70
N LYS A 128 11.82 2.74 15.33
CA LYS A 128 12.03 1.56 14.48
C LYS A 128 11.49 0.29 15.13
N SER A 129 11.64 0.15 16.45
CA SER A 129 11.11 -1.00 17.19
C SER A 129 9.57 -1.02 17.22
N ILE A 130 8.92 0.14 17.33
CA ILE A 130 7.46 0.28 17.24
C ILE A 130 6.99 -0.13 15.83
N ALA A 131 7.59 0.43 14.78
CA ALA A 131 7.22 0.09 13.40
C ALA A 131 7.44 -1.40 13.08
N SER A 132 8.54 -1.98 13.57
CA SER A 132 8.84 -3.42 13.43
C SER A 132 7.80 -4.29 14.13
N THR A 133 7.43 -3.92 15.37
CA THR A 133 6.35 -4.59 16.12
C THR A 133 5.05 -4.48 15.34
N TYR A 134 4.78 -3.30 14.79
CA TYR A 134 3.55 -3.05 14.05
C TYR A 134 3.42 -3.94 12.81
N ILE A 135 4.48 -4.01 11.99
CA ILE A 135 4.53 -4.90 10.81
C ILE A 135 4.24 -6.35 11.19
N LYS A 136 4.77 -6.84 12.31
CA LYS A 136 4.52 -8.21 12.78
C LYS A 136 3.05 -8.42 13.13
N VAL A 137 2.43 -7.51 13.89
CA VAL A 137 1.00 -7.56 14.21
C VAL A 137 0.17 -7.72 12.92
N ILE A 138 0.47 -6.92 11.91
CA ILE A 138 -0.28 -6.92 10.65
C ILE A 138 -0.02 -8.18 9.83
N ALA A 139 1.23 -8.64 9.75
CA ALA A 139 1.54 -9.87 9.03
C ALA A 139 0.81 -11.08 9.64
N HIS A 140 0.67 -11.13 10.98
CA HIS A 140 -0.11 -12.15 11.68
C HIS A 140 -1.61 -12.04 11.40
N TYR A 141 -2.13 -10.83 11.37
CA TYR A 141 -3.51 -10.59 11.03
C TYR A 141 -3.82 -11.01 9.59
N TRP A 142 -3.05 -10.52 8.61
CA TRP A 142 -3.22 -10.85 7.20
C TRP A 142 -3.05 -12.34 6.93
N THR A 143 -2.10 -12.99 7.62
CA THR A 143 -2.00 -14.45 7.64
C THR A 143 -3.31 -15.10 8.03
N THR A 144 -3.91 -14.68 9.15
CA THR A 144 -5.12 -15.30 9.69
C THR A 144 -6.29 -15.12 8.71
N LEU A 145 -6.39 -13.94 8.09
CA LEU A 145 -7.37 -13.69 7.02
C LEU A 145 -7.15 -14.58 5.79
N LEU A 146 -5.91 -14.70 5.31
CA LEU A 146 -5.58 -15.53 4.14
C LEU A 146 -5.82 -17.02 4.43
N ASP A 147 -5.49 -17.48 5.63
CA ASP A 147 -5.74 -18.86 6.09
C ASP A 147 -7.25 -19.13 6.16
N GLY A 148 -8.04 -18.19 6.69
CA GLY A 148 -9.51 -18.27 6.70
C GLY A 148 -10.14 -18.29 5.30
N LEU A 149 -9.42 -17.79 4.28
CA LEU A 149 -9.80 -17.86 2.87
C LEU A 149 -9.24 -19.10 2.14
N ASN A 150 -8.65 -20.06 2.86
CA ASN A 150 -8.01 -21.26 2.34
C ASN A 150 -6.89 -20.96 1.33
N ILE A 151 -6.11 -19.90 1.55
CA ILE A 151 -4.93 -19.60 0.74
C ILE A 151 -3.70 -20.27 1.36
N PRO A 152 -3.09 -21.26 0.69
CA PRO A 152 -1.96 -21.99 1.25
C PRO A 152 -0.73 -21.11 1.50
N ARG A 153 0.03 -21.41 2.56
CA ARG A 153 1.20 -20.62 2.96
C ARG A 153 2.34 -20.64 1.95
N ASP A 154 2.46 -21.67 1.13
CA ASP A 154 3.46 -21.73 0.05
C ASP A 154 3.13 -20.80 -1.13
N ARG A 155 1.95 -20.16 -1.12
CA ARG A 155 1.52 -19.18 -2.14
C ARG A 155 1.98 -17.77 -1.85
N TYR A 156 2.38 -17.45 -0.62
CA TYR A 156 2.80 -16.09 -0.27
C TYR A 156 3.90 -16.05 0.79
N GLN A 157 4.57 -14.90 0.91
CA GLN A 157 5.56 -14.64 1.96
C GLN A 157 5.65 -13.13 2.19
N PHE A 158 5.70 -12.71 3.45
CA PHE A 158 5.93 -11.31 3.79
C PHE A 158 7.42 -11.02 3.95
N TYR A 159 7.81 -9.84 3.49
CA TYR A 159 9.14 -9.27 3.59
C TYR A 159 9.06 -7.84 4.09
N THR A 160 10.10 -7.33 4.73
CA THR A 160 10.23 -5.91 5.06
C THR A 160 11.69 -5.47 5.03
N ASP A 161 11.93 -4.19 4.82
CA ASP A 161 13.27 -3.59 4.78
C ASP A 161 13.48 -2.65 5.96
N GLU A 162 14.28 -3.06 6.94
CA GLU A 162 14.56 -2.26 8.13
C GLU A 162 15.31 -0.96 7.80
N ASP A 163 16.08 -0.95 6.70
CA ASP A 163 16.80 0.25 6.24
C ASP A 163 15.87 1.32 5.67
N SER A 164 14.70 0.90 5.17
CA SER A 164 13.68 1.84 4.66
C SER A 164 13.08 2.68 5.79
N MET A 165 13.16 2.23 7.05
CA MET A 165 12.80 3.01 8.24
C MET A 165 13.74 4.20 8.50
N GLN A 166 14.70 4.51 7.63
CA GLN A 166 15.53 5.71 7.73
C GLN A 166 15.08 6.81 6.77
N LYS A 167 14.36 6.46 5.71
CA LYS A 167 14.11 7.35 4.56
C LYS A 167 12.65 7.78 4.45
N ILE A 168 11.74 6.96 4.99
CA ILE A 168 10.31 7.14 4.84
C ILE A 168 9.80 8.29 5.70
N SER A 169 9.10 9.23 5.07
CA SER A 169 8.34 10.28 5.75
C SER A 169 6.95 9.80 6.17
N PRO A 170 6.29 10.41 7.18
CA PRO A 170 4.93 10.07 7.57
C PRO A 170 3.89 10.21 6.46
N GLY A 171 4.14 11.09 5.48
CA GLY A 171 3.23 11.38 4.36
C GLY A 171 1.99 12.18 4.77
N LEU A 172 1.39 11.88 5.93
CA LEU A 172 0.30 12.63 6.58
C LEU A 172 0.57 12.76 8.07
N ARG A 173 -0.16 13.66 8.75
CA ARG A 173 -0.12 13.77 10.21
C ARG A 173 -0.52 12.47 10.89
N HIS A 174 0.15 12.12 11.99
CA HIS A 174 -0.18 10.94 12.78
C HIS A 174 -1.64 10.97 13.28
N GLN A 175 -2.16 12.17 13.59
CA GLN A 175 -3.56 12.37 14.00
C GLN A 175 -4.56 12.15 12.86
N GLY A 176 -4.13 12.34 11.60
CA GLY A 176 -4.89 12.06 10.38
C GLY A 176 -4.93 10.58 10.01
N HIS A 177 -4.00 9.80 10.59
CA HIS A 177 -4.09 8.37 10.90
C HIS A 177 -5.50 7.84 11.16
N SER A 178 -6.05 6.93 10.34
CA SER A 178 -6.98 5.94 10.90
C SER A 178 -6.14 4.96 11.74
N PRO A 179 -6.52 4.62 12.99
CA PRO A 179 -5.80 3.62 13.78
C PRO A 179 -6.10 2.23 13.23
N ASP A 180 -5.49 1.88 12.11
CA ASP A 180 -5.71 0.67 11.32
C ASP A 180 -5.35 -0.64 12.04
N TYR A 181 -4.53 -0.58 13.10
CA TYR A 181 -4.25 -1.72 13.96
C TYR A 181 -5.45 -2.21 14.77
N ILE A 182 -6.46 -1.36 15.04
CA ILE A 182 -7.59 -1.76 15.90
C ILE A 182 -8.37 -2.94 15.34
N TRP A 183 -8.31 -3.13 14.02
CA TRP A 183 -9.06 -4.18 13.33
C TRP A 183 -8.50 -5.57 13.60
N VAL A 184 -7.21 -5.65 13.95
CA VAL A 184 -6.53 -6.91 14.26
C VAL A 184 -7.12 -7.60 15.49
N PHE A 185 -7.63 -6.81 16.43
CA PHE A 185 -8.09 -7.28 17.74
C PHE A 185 -9.59 -7.54 17.79
N ARG A 186 -10.28 -7.61 16.64
CA ARG A 186 -11.72 -7.91 16.58
C ARG A 186 -12.03 -9.41 16.38
N GLU A 187 -11.06 -10.29 16.58
CA GLU A 187 -11.26 -11.74 16.44
C GLU A 187 -11.97 -12.33 17.68
N GLU A 188 -12.92 -13.24 17.46
CA GLU A 188 -13.66 -14.02 18.49
C GLU A 188 -12.81 -15.17 19.09
N GLU A 189 -11.48 -15.11 19.00
CA GLU A 189 -10.67 -16.02 19.83
C GLU A 189 -10.82 -15.52 21.27
N GLU A 190 -11.25 -16.37 22.21
CA GLU A 190 -11.56 -16.03 23.61
C GLU A 190 -10.43 -15.24 24.33
N LYS A 191 -9.17 -15.43 23.89
CA LYS A 191 -7.99 -14.70 24.38
C LYS A 191 -7.78 -13.32 23.74
N VAL A 192 -8.45 -13.03 22.63
CA VAL A 192 -8.37 -11.76 21.90
C VAL A 192 -9.41 -10.76 22.41
N GLU A 193 -10.49 -11.22 23.03
CA GLU A 193 -11.50 -10.33 23.62
C GLU A 193 -10.92 -9.46 24.75
N ASP A 194 -10.09 -10.04 25.63
CA ASP A 194 -9.29 -9.30 26.62
C ASP A 194 -8.36 -8.27 25.97
N LEU A 195 -7.68 -8.65 24.87
CA LEU A 195 -6.77 -7.75 24.16
C LEU A 195 -7.51 -6.55 23.55
N LYS A 196 -8.73 -6.76 23.06
CA LYS A 196 -9.58 -5.70 22.53
C LYS A 196 -10.00 -4.71 23.62
N GLU A 197 -10.48 -5.21 24.75
CA GLU A 197 -10.89 -4.34 25.86
C GLU A 197 -9.71 -3.52 26.39
N ARG A 198 -8.55 -4.15 26.52
CA ARG A 198 -7.30 -3.48 26.90
C ARG A 198 -6.86 -2.44 25.86
N LEU A 199 -7.02 -2.71 24.57
CA LEU A 199 -6.75 -1.75 23.51
C LEU A 199 -7.71 -0.57 23.56
N ASP A 200 -9.01 -0.82 23.70
CA ASP A 200 -10.04 0.22 23.82
C ASP A 200 -9.80 1.09 25.06
N ALA A 201 -9.35 0.50 26.17
CA ALA A 201 -8.94 1.24 27.37
C ALA A 201 -7.68 2.07 27.11
N ALA A 202 -6.68 1.52 26.42
CA ALA A 202 -5.45 2.24 26.06
C ALA A 202 -5.75 3.47 25.18
N LEU A 203 -6.62 3.32 24.17
CA LEU A 203 -7.01 4.40 23.26
C LEU A 203 -7.74 5.55 23.97
N LYS A 204 -8.40 5.28 25.10
CA LYS A 204 -9.07 6.28 25.94
C LYS A 204 -8.11 7.03 26.89
N SER A 205 -6.87 6.59 27.06
CA SER A 205 -5.88 7.29 27.90
C SER A 205 -5.60 8.68 27.35
N ASN A 206 -5.62 9.71 28.19
CA ASN A 206 -5.21 11.08 27.80
C ASN A 206 -3.68 11.27 27.87
N ASP A 207 -3.00 10.43 28.65
CA ASP A 207 -1.54 10.41 28.71
C ASP A 207 -1.02 9.58 27.53
N GLY A 208 -0.25 10.24 26.65
CA GLY A 208 0.30 9.63 25.44
C GLY A 208 1.36 8.56 25.71
N GLU A 209 2.17 8.70 26.77
CA GLU A 209 3.18 7.68 27.11
C GLU A 209 2.51 6.44 27.70
N VAL A 210 1.51 6.64 28.56
CA VAL A 210 0.68 5.54 29.07
C VAL A 210 -0.06 4.84 27.94
N ARG A 211 -0.64 5.60 27.00
CA ARG A 211 -1.31 5.05 25.81
C ARG A 211 -0.37 4.17 25.01
N GLU A 212 0.79 4.70 24.61
CA GLU A 212 1.78 3.98 23.81
C GLU A 212 2.21 2.67 24.50
N ARG A 213 2.58 2.73 25.77
CA ARG A 213 2.98 1.55 26.54
C ARG A 213 1.89 0.47 26.56
N LEU A 214 0.63 0.85 26.79
CA LEU A 214 -0.49 -0.09 26.83
C LEU A 214 -0.77 -0.70 25.46
N ILE A 215 -0.73 0.09 24.39
CA ILE A 215 -0.89 -0.41 23.01
C ILE A 215 0.22 -1.40 22.68
N LEU A 216 1.48 -1.07 22.96
CA LEU A 216 2.62 -1.95 22.73
C LEU A 216 2.53 -3.24 23.53
N GLN A 217 2.01 -3.20 24.76
CA GLN A 217 1.77 -4.41 25.54
C GLN A 217 0.74 -5.31 24.86
N VAL A 218 -0.39 -4.75 24.41
CA VAL A 218 -1.42 -5.50 23.67
C VAL A 218 -0.85 -6.11 22.38
N TRP A 219 -0.04 -5.36 21.64
CA TRP A 219 0.61 -5.85 20.42
C TRP A 219 1.58 -7.00 20.68
N ASN A 220 2.42 -6.87 21.70
CA ASN A 220 3.38 -7.91 22.07
C ASN A 220 2.69 -9.18 22.55
N ASP A 221 1.64 -9.06 23.37
CA ASP A 221 0.84 -10.19 23.83
C ASP A 221 0.20 -10.92 22.64
N TYR A 222 -0.36 -10.18 21.67
CA TYR A 222 -0.90 -10.75 20.44
C TYR A 222 0.15 -11.51 19.61
N ILE A 223 1.31 -10.89 19.37
CA ILE A 223 2.42 -11.52 18.65
C ILE A 223 2.84 -12.80 19.37
N GLN A 224 3.02 -12.76 20.69
CA GLN A 224 3.43 -13.91 21.49
C GLN A 224 2.44 -15.08 21.36
N VAL A 225 1.13 -14.80 21.43
CA VAL A 225 0.08 -15.81 21.26
C VAL A 225 0.14 -16.42 19.86
N LYS A 226 0.22 -15.60 18.82
CA LYS A 226 0.23 -16.08 17.43
C LYS A 226 1.54 -16.82 17.10
N ASP A 227 2.69 -16.38 17.60
CA ASP A 227 3.99 -17.05 17.42
C ASP A 227 4.06 -18.39 18.16
N ALA A 228 3.48 -18.49 19.36
CA ALA A 228 3.39 -19.77 20.07
C ALA A 228 2.60 -20.80 19.25
N LYS A 229 1.45 -20.41 18.68
CA LYS A 229 0.62 -21.26 17.80
C LYS A 229 1.38 -21.70 16.54
N ARG A 230 2.19 -20.81 15.96
CA ARG A 230 3.02 -21.10 14.78
C ARG A 230 4.17 -22.05 15.08
N ARG A 231 4.92 -21.81 16.17
CA ARG A 231 6.05 -22.66 16.56
C ARG A 231 5.61 -24.07 16.88
N ALA A 232 4.46 -24.23 17.53
CA ALA A 232 3.83 -25.54 17.72
C ALA A 232 3.51 -26.26 16.38
N SER A 233 3.40 -25.51 15.27
CA SER A 233 3.13 -26.01 13.92
C SER A 233 4.39 -26.07 13.02
N ASN A 234 5.59 -25.83 13.55
CA ASN A 234 6.86 -25.79 12.80
C ASN A 234 6.84 -24.87 11.55
N LEU A 235 6.11 -23.75 11.63
CA LEU A 235 6.07 -22.78 10.53
C LEU A 235 7.26 -21.83 10.61
N ALA A 236 7.83 -21.48 9.45
CA ALA A 236 8.91 -20.49 9.32
C ALA A 236 8.49 -19.10 9.84
N ASP A 237 9.43 -18.16 9.91
CA ASP A 237 9.13 -16.78 10.29
C ASP A 237 8.11 -16.13 9.35
N ILE A 238 7.28 -15.27 9.92
CA ILE A 238 6.15 -14.66 9.22
C ILE A 238 6.58 -13.53 8.28
N VAL A 239 7.53 -12.72 8.72
CA VAL A 239 8.15 -11.64 7.96
C VAL A 239 9.64 -11.93 7.88
N LEU A 240 10.18 -11.91 6.66
CA LEU A 240 11.60 -12.09 6.40
C LEU A 240 12.25 -10.75 6.01
N PRO A 241 13.57 -10.60 6.17
CA PRO A 241 14.28 -9.44 5.63
C PRO A 241 14.14 -9.38 4.11
N PHE A 242 13.88 -8.19 3.54
CA PHE A 242 13.74 -8.03 2.09
C PHE A 242 15.05 -8.36 1.35
N ASP A 243 16.20 -8.10 1.97
CA ASP A 243 17.50 -8.47 1.43
C ASP A 243 17.66 -9.98 1.22
N GLN A 244 16.99 -10.80 2.04
CA GLN A 244 16.97 -12.25 1.82
C GLN A 244 16.33 -12.58 0.45
N LEU A 245 15.24 -11.90 0.09
CA LEU A 245 14.59 -12.11 -1.21
C LEU A 245 15.48 -11.64 -2.38
N ILE A 246 16.21 -10.54 -2.20
CA ILE A 246 17.17 -10.02 -3.17
C ILE A 246 18.29 -11.03 -3.40
N GLU A 247 18.90 -11.53 -2.33
CA GLU A 247 19.99 -12.51 -2.41
C GLU A 247 19.51 -13.87 -2.98
N GLU A 248 18.30 -14.32 -2.63
CA GLU A 248 17.67 -15.48 -3.26
C GLU A 248 17.52 -15.31 -4.78
N GLU A 249 17.14 -14.13 -5.26
CA GLU A 249 16.99 -13.86 -6.69
C GLU A 249 18.35 -13.75 -7.40
N LYS A 250 19.34 -13.11 -6.78
CA LYS A 250 20.72 -13.07 -7.30
C LYS A 250 21.30 -14.47 -7.44
N ALA A 251 21.16 -15.31 -6.42
CA ALA A 251 21.62 -16.70 -6.45
C ALA A 251 20.94 -17.51 -7.55
N LEU A 252 19.61 -17.36 -7.73
CA LEU A 252 18.87 -18.03 -8.80
C LEU A 252 19.35 -17.60 -10.19
N ARG A 253 19.67 -16.32 -10.38
CA ARG A 253 20.21 -15.79 -11.64
C ARG A 253 21.60 -16.37 -11.93
N GLU A 254 22.44 -16.46 -10.90
CA GLU A 254 23.78 -17.03 -11.01
C GLU A 254 23.75 -18.53 -11.34
N GLU A 255 22.84 -19.28 -10.71
CA GLU A 255 22.61 -20.69 -11.00
C GLU A 255 22.18 -20.89 -12.46
N LYS A 256 21.19 -20.11 -12.93
CA LYS A 256 20.74 -20.14 -14.33
C LYS A 256 21.86 -19.79 -15.31
N ARG A 257 22.68 -18.79 -15.00
CA ARG A 257 23.85 -18.40 -15.80
C ARG A 257 24.85 -19.55 -15.90
N THR A 258 25.24 -20.11 -14.75
CA THR A 258 26.18 -21.23 -14.67
C THR A 258 25.63 -22.47 -15.41
N ALA A 259 24.34 -22.76 -15.27
CA ALA A 259 23.69 -23.86 -15.97
C ALA A 259 23.69 -23.65 -17.50
N ALA A 260 23.41 -22.43 -17.96
CA ALA A 260 23.47 -22.08 -19.38
C ALA A 260 24.91 -22.19 -19.95
N GLU A 261 25.91 -21.77 -19.18
CA GLU A 261 27.32 -21.89 -19.55
C GLU A 261 27.79 -23.35 -19.62
N LYS A 262 27.33 -24.19 -18.68
CA LYS A 262 27.66 -25.63 -18.63
C LYS A 262 26.92 -26.47 -19.68
N SER A 263 25.72 -26.06 -20.10
CA SER A 263 24.83 -26.81 -21.01
C SER A 263 25.31 -26.92 -22.47
N GLU A 264 26.58 -26.69 -22.81
CA GLU A 264 27.11 -26.84 -24.17
C GLU A 264 26.34 -26.08 -25.28
N LEU A 265 26.23 -24.76 -25.17
CA LEU A 265 25.90 -23.90 -26.33
C LEU A 265 27.14 -23.26 -26.97
N LYS A 266 28.36 -23.63 -26.54
CA LYS A 266 29.66 -23.10 -27.03
C LYS A 266 29.88 -23.15 -28.56
N LYS A 267 29.03 -23.83 -29.34
CA LYS A 267 29.18 -23.96 -30.81
C LYS A 267 28.11 -23.26 -31.65
N ALA A 268 27.05 -22.67 -31.07
CA ALA A 268 25.96 -22.02 -31.83
C ALA A 268 25.68 -20.55 -31.41
N LEU A 269 26.62 -19.95 -30.68
CA LEU A 269 26.40 -18.86 -29.75
C LEU A 269 25.83 -17.53 -30.33
N PRO A 270 26.28 -16.99 -31.47
CA PRO A 270 25.87 -15.63 -31.86
C PRO A 270 24.39 -15.51 -32.27
N LEU A 271 23.82 -16.55 -32.87
CA LEU A 271 22.42 -16.56 -33.33
C LEU A 271 21.43 -16.96 -32.24
N PHE A 272 21.83 -17.80 -31.30
CA PHE A 272 20.96 -18.25 -30.21
C PHE A 272 20.96 -17.33 -28.99
N TYR A 273 22.00 -16.53 -28.73
CA TYR A 273 21.99 -15.59 -27.60
C TYR A 273 20.89 -14.52 -27.74
N GLY A 274 20.61 -14.04 -28.96
CA GLY A 274 19.49 -13.14 -29.22
C GLY A 274 18.10 -13.78 -29.00
N LEU A 275 18.00 -15.12 -29.07
CA LEU A 275 16.75 -15.89 -28.93
C LEU A 275 16.56 -16.52 -27.54
N LEU A 276 17.64 -16.85 -26.83
CA LEU A 276 17.65 -17.33 -25.44
C LEU A 276 17.61 -16.18 -24.43
N HIS A 277 17.98 -14.97 -24.84
CA HIS A 277 17.47 -13.72 -24.25
C HIS A 277 16.01 -13.44 -24.66
N LYS A 278 15.18 -14.47 -24.93
CA LYS A 278 13.76 -14.39 -24.60
C LYS A 278 13.72 -14.01 -23.12
N LYS A 279 13.58 -12.69 -22.87
CA LYS A 279 13.74 -12.00 -21.60
C LYS A 279 13.38 -12.98 -20.50
N ASP A 280 14.33 -13.33 -19.63
CA ASP A 280 13.98 -14.00 -18.37
C ASP A 280 12.93 -13.09 -17.75
N THR A 281 11.66 -13.48 -17.89
CA THR A 281 10.55 -12.61 -17.55
C THR A 281 10.58 -12.63 -16.05
N GLY A 282 11.20 -11.62 -15.46
CA GLY A 282 11.31 -11.47 -14.01
C GLY A 282 9.93 -11.50 -13.35
N PRO A 283 9.83 -11.25 -12.05
CA PRO A 283 8.54 -11.04 -11.45
C PRO A 283 7.75 -9.92 -12.15
N ARG A 284 6.43 -10.11 -12.21
CA ARG A 284 5.50 -8.99 -12.33
C ARG A 284 5.43 -8.29 -10.98
N VAL A 285 5.27 -6.97 -11.02
CA VAL A 285 5.31 -6.11 -9.86
C VAL A 285 4.02 -5.30 -9.78
N ALA A 286 3.44 -5.23 -8.59
CA ALA A 286 2.36 -4.30 -8.28
C ALA A 286 2.76 -3.44 -7.08
N ILE A 287 2.56 -2.13 -7.16
CA ILE A 287 3.01 -1.14 -6.16
C ILE A 287 1.78 -0.37 -5.65
N GLY A 288 1.34 -0.67 -4.44
CA GLY A 288 0.31 0.07 -3.70
C GLY A 288 0.90 1.04 -2.67
N GLY A 289 2.15 0.83 -2.26
CA GLY A 289 2.86 1.67 -1.28
C GLY A 289 3.91 2.61 -1.88
N PRO A 290 4.79 3.17 -1.03
CA PRO A 290 5.96 3.96 -1.44
C PRO A 290 6.90 3.21 -2.38
N PHE A 291 7.74 3.96 -3.10
CA PHE A 291 8.66 3.40 -4.09
C PHE A 291 10.02 2.96 -3.53
N THR A 292 10.25 3.10 -2.22
CA THR A 292 11.56 2.88 -1.58
C THR A 292 12.09 1.46 -1.84
N GLU A 293 11.30 0.43 -1.53
CA GLU A 293 11.72 -0.95 -1.74
C GLU A 293 11.65 -1.39 -3.21
N ALA A 294 10.71 -0.81 -3.99
CA ALA A 294 10.62 -1.05 -5.42
C ALA A 294 11.87 -0.52 -6.16
N LEU A 295 12.39 0.64 -5.75
CA LEU A 295 13.66 1.17 -6.25
C LEU A 295 14.81 0.25 -5.87
N LYS A 296 14.91 -0.19 -4.61
CA LYS A 296 15.96 -1.10 -4.14
C LYS A 296 16.05 -2.36 -5.01
N TRP A 297 14.91 -2.92 -5.44
CA TRP A 297 14.87 -4.04 -6.39
C TRP A 297 15.53 -3.71 -7.73
N VAL A 298 15.17 -2.58 -8.34
CA VAL A 298 15.64 -2.16 -9.66
C VAL A 298 17.13 -1.78 -9.65
N GLU A 299 17.59 -1.12 -8.58
CA GLU A 299 18.99 -0.73 -8.35
C GLU A 299 19.92 -1.94 -8.22
N ASN A 300 19.43 -3.04 -7.63
CA ASN A 300 20.17 -4.31 -7.56
C ASN A 300 20.23 -5.08 -8.91
N ASP A 301 19.82 -4.44 -10.01
CA ASP A 301 19.76 -5.03 -11.35
C ASP A 301 18.97 -6.35 -11.41
N LEU A 302 17.94 -6.48 -10.58
CA LEU A 302 17.09 -7.65 -10.58
C LEU A 302 16.06 -7.57 -11.72
N PRO A 303 15.73 -8.71 -12.36
CA PRO A 303 14.81 -8.72 -13.48
C PRO A 303 13.41 -8.28 -13.03
N MET A 304 12.69 -7.63 -13.95
CA MET A 304 11.30 -7.23 -13.76
C MET A 304 10.59 -7.37 -15.11
N GLU A 305 9.46 -8.10 -15.12
CA GLU A 305 8.66 -8.31 -16.34
C GLU A 305 7.85 -7.06 -16.68
N SER A 306 7.15 -6.53 -15.69
CA SER A 306 6.30 -5.34 -15.79
C SER A 306 5.98 -4.81 -14.39
N ALA A 307 5.57 -3.55 -14.31
CA ALA A 307 5.06 -2.93 -13.09
C ALA A 307 3.69 -2.27 -13.30
N THR A 308 2.84 -2.34 -12.27
CA THR A 308 1.60 -1.56 -12.19
C THR A 308 1.58 -0.85 -10.83
N ALA A 309 1.49 0.49 -10.82
CA ALA A 309 1.70 1.28 -9.62
C ALA A 309 0.58 2.29 -9.35
N MET A 310 0.09 2.36 -8.12
CA MET A 310 -0.83 3.38 -7.64
C MET A 310 -0.04 4.66 -7.33
N ALA A 311 0.02 5.56 -8.30
CA ALA A 311 0.95 6.70 -8.24
C ALA A 311 0.52 7.87 -9.11
N CYS A 312 1.05 9.04 -8.77
CA CYS A 312 0.85 10.29 -9.50
C CYS A 312 -0.63 10.72 -9.61
N TYR A 313 -0.86 11.70 -10.47
CA TYR A 313 -2.17 12.27 -10.77
C TYR A 313 -2.14 12.92 -12.16
N ILE A 314 -3.32 13.15 -12.74
CA ILE A 314 -3.53 13.74 -14.05
C ILE A 314 -3.48 15.27 -13.97
N SER A 315 -4.28 15.89 -13.08
CA SER A 315 -4.34 17.34 -12.93
C SER A 315 -3.96 17.81 -11.53
N GLY A 316 -4.16 16.97 -10.52
CA GLY A 316 -3.85 17.25 -9.11
C GLY A 316 -4.99 17.94 -8.36
N ASN A 317 -6.08 18.28 -9.05
CA ASN A 317 -7.19 19.07 -8.48
C ASN A 317 -7.98 18.29 -7.42
N LEU A 318 -7.81 16.97 -7.34
CA LEU A 318 -8.48 16.12 -6.35
C LEU A 318 -7.52 15.66 -5.24
N ASN A 319 -6.28 16.14 -5.23
CA ASN A 319 -5.30 15.74 -4.24
C ASN A 319 -5.32 16.68 -3.04
N ILE A 320 -5.35 16.05 -1.86
CA ILE A 320 -5.23 16.76 -0.59
C ILE A 320 -3.80 17.29 -0.41
N LEU A 321 -2.82 16.48 -0.80
CA LEU A 321 -1.39 16.75 -0.72
C LEU A 321 -0.85 17.28 -2.06
N THR A 322 0.29 17.96 -1.99
CA THR A 322 1.01 18.46 -3.17
C THR A 322 1.37 17.34 -4.14
N ASN A 323 1.83 16.20 -3.61
CA ASN A 323 2.09 14.98 -4.37
C ASN A 323 1.03 13.91 -4.01
N GLN A 324 0.85 12.89 -4.86
CA GLN A 324 0.08 11.71 -4.47
C GLN A 324 0.76 11.04 -3.25
N PHE A 325 -0.02 10.42 -2.36
CA PHE A 325 0.46 9.94 -1.05
C PHE A 325 1.74 9.08 -1.14
N ASN A 326 1.77 8.03 -1.97
CA ASN A 326 2.93 7.14 -2.12
C ASN A 326 4.18 7.88 -2.62
N VAL A 327 3.99 8.90 -3.46
CA VAL A 327 5.07 9.78 -3.93
C VAL A 327 5.49 10.77 -2.83
N ALA A 328 4.55 11.28 -2.04
CA ALA A 328 4.82 12.24 -0.96
C ALA A 328 5.57 11.60 0.21
N VAL A 329 5.36 10.31 0.44
CA VAL A 329 6.04 9.54 1.48
C VAL A 329 7.55 9.43 1.20
N ASP A 330 7.93 9.17 -0.05
CA ASP A 330 9.34 9.11 -0.47
C ASP A 330 9.51 9.50 -1.95
N MET A 331 9.72 10.80 -2.18
CA MET A 331 9.69 11.37 -3.53
C MET A 331 10.94 11.02 -4.34
N TYR A 332 12.10 10.90 -3.69
CA TYR A 332 13.34 10.55 -4.40
C TYR A 332 13.25 9.15 -5.03
N PRO A 333 12.89 8.08 -4.30
CA PRO A 333 12.69 6.78 -4.91
C PRO A 333 11.59 6.74 -5.94
N ALA A 334 10.50 7.48 -5.77
CA ALA A 334 9.46 7.56 -6.79
C ALA A 334 10.02 8.14 -8.11
N TRP A 335 10.73 9.27 -8.05
CA TRP A 335 11.36 9.86 -9.23
C TRP A 335 12.38 8.92 -9.88
N THR A 336 13.34 8.42 -9.10
CA THR A 336 14.42 7.57 -9.58
C THR A 336 13.89 6.26 -10.16
N PHE A 337 12.90 5.64 -9.53
CA PHE A 337 12.26 4.44 -10.06
C PHE A 337 11.65 4.70 -11.44
N LEU A 338 10.88 5.78 -11.60
CA LEU A 338 10.24 6.10 -12.89
C LEU A 338 11.25 6.35 -14.01
N LYS A 339 12.42 6.93 -13.70
CA LYS A 339 13.52 7.11 -14.66
C LYS A 339 14.16 5.77 -15.02
N LEU A 340 14.48 4.95 -14.02
CA LEU A 340 15.11 3.65 -14.23
C LEU A 340 14.23 2.67 -15.01
N VAL A 341 12.90 2.68 -14.84
CA VAL A 341 12.03 1.81 -15.66
C VAL A 341 11.99 2.24 -17.12
N GLU A 342 12.10 3.54 -17.43
CA GLU A 342 12.24 4.01 -18.80
C GLU A 342 13.60 3.59 -19.40
N GLU A 343 14.69 3.83 -18.67
CA GLU A 343 16.06 3.48 -19.07
C GLU A 343 16.23 1.96 -19.29
N LYS A 344 15.70 1.16 -18.37
CA LYS A 344 15.74 -0.32 -18.43
C LYS A 344 14.63 -0.92 -19.31
N GLN A 345 13.81 -0.10 -19.95
CA GLN A 345 12.76 -0.54 -20.86
C GLN A 345 11.75 -1.51 -20.20
N ILE A 346 11.39 -1.24 -18.95
CA ILE A 346 10.43 -2.00 -18.15
C ILE A 346 9.05 -1.40 -18.33
N HIS A 347 8.13 -2.16 -18.91
CA HIS A 347 6.75 -1.70 -19.11
C HIS A 347 6.09 -1.42 -17.76
N THR A 348 5.72 -0.17 -17.54
CA THR A 348 5.13 0.32 -16.28
C THR A 348 3.82 1.05 -16.55
N VAL A 349 2.77 0.67 -15.83
CA VAL A 349 1.45 1.31 -15.84
C VAL A 349 1.25 2.08 -14.55
N LEU A 350 1.01 3.38 -14.64
CA LEU A 350 0.64 4.23 -13.51
C LEU A 350 -0.88 4.35 -13.41
N VAL A 351 -1.42 4.13 -12.23
CA VAL A 351 -2.83 4.31 -11.89
C VAL A 351 -2.95 5.57 -11.03
N PRO A 352 -3.39 6.71 -11.59
CA PRO A 352 -3.48 7.95 -10.83
C PRO A 352 -4.75 8.00 -9.97
N THR A 353 -4.66 8.71 -8.83
CA THR A 353 -5.78 8.84 -7.89
C THR A 353 -7.06 9.38 -8.51
N GLU A 354 -7.01 10.29 -9.49
CA GLU A 354 -8.25 10.82 -10.07
C GLU A 354 -9.05 9.76 -10.81
N VAL A 355 -8.40 8.79 -11.45
CA VAL A 355 -9.09 7.72 -12.17
C VAL A 355 -9.98 6.92 -11.22
N ILE A 356 -9.44 6.57 -10.04
CA ILE A 356 -10.19 5.78 -9.06
C ILE A 356 -11.25 6.63 -8.32
N LYS A 357 -11.02 7.95 -8.21
CA LYS A 357 -11.99 8.89 -7.59
C LYS A 357 -13.19 9.20 -8.49
N GLU A 358 -13.19 8.80 -9.77
CA GLU A 358 -14.35 8.99 -10.65
C GLU A 358 -15.55 8.18 -10.14
N LYS A 359 -16.77 8.66 -10.42
CA LYS A 359 -18.01 8.09 -9.87
C LYS A 359 -18.18 6.63 -10.25
N GLU A 360 -17.68 6.23 -11.42
CA GLU A 360 -17.74 4.89 -11.96
C GLU A 360 -16.80 3.91 -11.24
N TRP A 361 -15.76 4.43 -10.60
CA TRP A 361 -14.77 3.66 -9.83
C TRP A 361 -15.01 3.76 -8.31
N ARG A 362 -15.74 4.79 -7.88
CA ARG A 362 -16.39 4.81 -6.58
C ARG A 362 -17.42 3.69 -6.57
N ASN A 363 -17.02 2.56 -6.00
CA ASN A 363 -17.86 1.40 -5.84
C ASN A 363 -18.98 1.72 -4.83
N ASN A 364 -20.00 2.46 -5.27
CA ASN A 364 -21.27 2.60 -4.55
C ASN A 364 -21.95 1.23 -4.32
N LYS A 365 -21.43 0.18 -4.96
CA LYS A 365 -21.75 -1.23 -4.78
C LYS A 365 -20.80 -1.97 -3.83
N LEU A 366 -19.86 -1.34 -3.12
CA LEU A 366 -19.02 -2.03 -2.12
C LEU A 366 -19.88 -2.75 -1.08
N ALA A 367 -21.04 -2.18 -0.72
CA ALA A 367 -21.95 -2.84 0.22
C ALA A 367 -22.37 -4.22 -0.29
N LYS A 368 -22.62 -4.35 -1.60
CA LYS A 368 -22.91 -5.62 -2.27
C LYS A 368 -21.69 -6.54 -2.35
N VAL A 369 -20.48 -5.97 -2.55
CA VAL A 369 -19.23 -6.76 -2.56
C VAL A 369 -19.04 -7.47 -1.21
N PHE A 370 -19.34 -6.78 -0.12
CA PHE A 370 -19.14 -7.29 1.24
C PHE A 370 -20.41 -7.85 1.91
N GLU A 371 -21.53 -7.96 1.20
CA GLU A 371 -22.81 -8.42 1.76
C GLU A 371 -22.69 -9.79 2.46
N ASN A 372 -21.88 -10.68 1.88
CA ASN A 372 -21.60 -12.01 2.43
C ASN A 372 -20.36 -12.06 3.34
N TYR A 373 -19.74 -10.90 3.61
CA TYR A 373 -18.50 -10.77 4.37
C TYR A 373 -18.63 -9.65 5.43
N PRO A 374 -19.56 -9.78 6.39
CA PRO A 374 -19.86 -8.70 7.36
C PRO A 374 -18.64 -8.23 8.15
N ARG A 375 -17.66 -9.11 8.42
CA ARG A 375 -16.40 -8.71 9.08
C ARG A 375 -15.53 -7.80 8.21
N LEU A 376 -15.41 -8.12 6.92
CA LEU A 376 -14.67 -7.28 5.96
C LEU A 376 -15.44 -5.98 5.67
N TYR A 377 -16.77 -6.05 5.65
CA TYR A 377 -17.62 -4.85 5.57
C TYR A 377 -17.31 -3.88 6.71
N GLU A 378 -17.28 -4.37 7.96
CA GLU A 378 -16.99 -3.55 9.14
C GLU A 378 -15.58 -2.93 9.10
N LEU A 379 -14.60 -3.72 8.65
CA LEU A 379 -13.23 -3.28 8.46
C LEU A 379 -13.13 -2.13 7.44
N VAL A 380 -13.76 -2.25 6.26
CA VAL A 380 -13.74 -1.18 5.27
C VAL A 380 -14.59 0.01 5.71
N ARG A 381 -15.71 -0.24 6.39
CA ARG A 381 -16.59 0.82 6.91
C ARG A 381 -15.85 1.71 7.91
N GLY A 382 -15.15 1.12 8.87
CA GLY A 382 -14.42 1.91 9.87
C GLY A 382 -13.11 2.50 9.37
N PHE A 383 -12.62 2.07 8.21
CA PHE A 383 -11.53 2.74 7.51
C PHE A 383 -11.98 4.09 6.90
N THR A 384 -13.27 4.28 6.61
CA THR A 384 -13.76 5.54 6.05
C THR A 384 -13.96 6.61 7.12
N ARG A 385 -13.59 7.86 6.80
CA ARG A 385 -13.72 9.01 7.71
C ARG A 385 -15.16 9.26 8.18
N SER A 386 -16.15 8.93 7.34
CA SER A 386 -17.57 9.13 7.63
C SER A 386 -18.23 7.92 8.28
N GLY A 387 -17.53 6.78 8.37
CA GLY A 387 -18.13 5.49 8.68
C GLY A 387 -19.12 5.01 7.61
N LYS A 388 -19.19 5.66 6.43
CA LYS A 388 -20.03 5.25 5.31
C LYS A 388 -19.18 4.63 4.22
N LEU A 389 -19.61 3.46 3.75
CA LEU A 389 -18.89 2.69 2.73
C LEU A 389 -18.91 3.35 1.35
N GLN A 390 -19.93 4.15 1.06
CA GLN A 390 -20.02 4.93 -0.19
C GLN A 390 -18.90 5.96 -0.35
N ASP A 391 -18.22 6.30 0.75
CA ASP A 391 -17.10 7.22 0.79
C ASP A 391 -15.75 6.47 0.74
N ALA A 392 -15.76 5.13 0.85
CA ALA A 392 -14.55 4.31 0.69
C ALA A 392 -14.08 4.35 -0.76
N THR A 393 -12.78 4.58 -0.94
CA THR A 393 -12.12 4.47 -2.24
C THR A 393 -11.02 3.44 -2.12
N MET A 394 -11.13 2.35 -2.87
CA MET A 394 -10.17 1.24 -2.87
C MET A 394 -9.14 1.47 -3.99
N PHE A 395 -8.18 2.35 -3.77
CA PHE A 395 -7.13 2.71 -4.73
C PHE A 395 -6.28 1.50 -5.13
N ASP A 396 -5.78 0.74 -4.16
CA ASP A 396 -4.81 -0.32 -4.38
C ASP A 396 -5.48 -1.61 -4.86
N TRP A 397 -6.66 -1.94 -4.34
CA TRP A 397 -7.42 -3.06 -4.87
C TRP A 397 -7.75 -2.84 -6.35
N ASN A 398 -8.23 -1.64 -6.72
CA ASN A 398 -8.48 -1.34 -8.13
C ASN A 398 -7.20 -1.39 -8.97
N THR A 399 -6.06 -0.98 -8.43
CA THR A 399 -4.75 -1.10 -9.09
C THR A 399 -4.40 -2.57 -9.40
N ALA A 400 -4.66 -3.50 -8.48
CA ALA A 400 -4.50 -4.94 -8.73
C ALA A 400 -5.47 -5.48 -9.80
N LEU A 401 -6.71 -4.98 -9.82
CA LEU A 401 -7.68 -5.35 -10.86
C LEU A 401 -7.23 -4.87 -12.25
N ILE A 402 -6.68 -3.65 -12.34
CA ILE A 402 -6.14 -3.08 -13.58
C ILE A 402 -4.91 -3.87 -14.05
N ASP A 403 -4.02 -4.27 -13.14
CA ASP A 403 -2.89 -5.15 -13.49
C ASP A 403 -3.34 -6.47 -14.13
N SER A 404 -4.44 -7.03 -13.62
CA SER A 404 -4.99 -8.30 -14.11
C SER A 404 -5.86 -8.15 -15.36
N CYS A 405 -6.47 -6.97 -15.54
CA CYS A 405 -7.40 -6.65 -16.63
C CYS A 405 -7.08 -5.26 -17.19
N PRO A 406 -5.96 -5.09 -17.91
CA PRO A 406 -5.54 -3.79 -18.42
C PRO A 406 -6.55 -3.15 -19.38
N GLU A 407 -7.45 -3.94 -19.98
CA GLU A 407 -8.52 -3.45 -20.85
C GLU A 407 -9.63 -2.66 -20.12
N LEU A 408 -9.61 -2.64 -18.78
CA LEU A 408 -10.52 -1.83 -17.96
C LEU A 408 -10.32 -0.33 -18.20
N LEU A 409 -9.09 0.09 -18.56
CA LEU A 409 -8.73 1.49 -18.74
C LEU A 409 -7.86 1.71 -19.96
N LYS A 410 -8.08 2.82 -20.65
CA LYS A 410 -7.13 3.29 -21.65
C LYS A 410 -5.90 3.83 -20.94
N THR A 411 -4.74 3.65 -21.56
CA THR A 411 -3.50 4.27 -21.11
C THR A 411 -2.99 5.28 -22.13
N LYS A 412 -2.24 6.28 -21.65
CA LYS A 412 -1.46 7.20 -22.48
C LYS A 412 0.01 7.04 -22.15
N ARG A 413 0.87 7.22 -23.16
CA ARG A 413 2.32 7.31 -22.96
C ARG A 413 2.63 8.58 -22.19
N VAL A 414 3.45 8.47 -21.16
CA VAL A 414 3.84 9.61 -20.33
C VAL A 414 5.33 9.59 -20.03
N ARG A 415 5.89 10.74 -19.68
CA ARG A 415 7.24 10.88 -19.11
C ARG A 415 7.12 11.51 -17.72
N PRO A 416 7.95 11.12 -16.74
CA PRO A 416 7.98 11.80 -15.45
C PRO A 416 8.70 13.15 -15.60
N VAL A 417 8.23 14.18 -14.87
CA VAL A 417 8.87 15.50 -14.78
C VAL A 417 8.82 16.03 -13.35
N LEU A 418 9.90 16.66 -12.89
CA LEU A 418 9.93 17.39 -11.63
C LEU A 418 9.61 18.86 -11.89
N LYS A 419 8.70 19.41 -11.08
CA LYS A 419 8.24 20.79 -11.19
C LYS A 419 8.37 21.52 -9.86
N ILE A 420 8.89 22.75 -9.86
CA ILE A 420 8.89 23.60 -8.67
C ILE A 420 7.62 24.44 -8.62
N LEU A 421 6.84 24.30 -7.55
CA LEU A 421 5.74 25.21 -7.23
C LEU A 421 6.26 26.39 -6.42
N ARG A 422 6.36 27.56 -7.05
CA ARG A 422 6.92 28.77 -6.41
C ARG A 422 5.98 29.47 -5.42
N GLU A 423 4.66 29.27 -5.51
CA GLU A 423 3.68 29.63 -4.46
C GLU A 423 2.28 29.17 -4.93
N VAL A 424 1.39 28.82 -4.00
CA VAL A 424 0.00 28.46 -4.34
C VAL A 424 -0.73 29.73 -4.80
N GLY A 425 -1.07 29.81 -6.09
CA GLY A 425 -1.86 30.92 -6.66
C GLY A 425 -1.11 31.82 -7.65
N THR A 426 0.19 31.63 -7.88
CA THR A 426 0.87 32.29 -9.00
C THR A 426 0.65 31.48 -10.27
N GLU A 427 -0.03 32.03 -11.28
CA GLU A 427 -0.33 31.41 -12.58
C GLU A 427 0.89 31.07 -13.45
N LYS A 428 2.11 31.24 -12.95
CA LYS A 428 3.30 30.89 -13.73
C LYS A 428 3.39 29.37 -13.85
N ASP A 429 3.54 28.89 -15.09
CA ASP A 429 3.84 27.50 -15.37
C ASP A 429 5.06 27.07 -14.52
N PRO A 430 4.97 25.95 -13.79
CA PRO A 430 6.07 25.51 -12.96
C PRO A 430 7.30 25.19 -13.83
N GLU A 431 8.48 25.64 -13.41
CA GLU A 431 9.74 25.35 -14.11
C GLU A 431 10.13 23.87 -13.92
N GLU A 432 10.54 23.21 -15.02
CA GLU A 432 11.13 21.88 -15.00
C GLU A 432 12.56 21.97 -14.42
N VAL A 433 12.92 21.03 -13.55
CA VAL A 433 14.22 21.04 -12.87
C VAL A 433 14.90 19.69 -13.03
N ASP A 434 16.14 19.71 -13.52
CA ASP A 434 17.05 18.56 -13.42
C ASP A 434 17.59 18.50 -12.00
N PHE A 435 17.23 17.45 -11.27
CA PHE A 435 17.59 17.30 -9.87
C PHE A 435 18.64 16.20 -9.68
N HIS A 436 19.75 16.55 -9.03
CA HIS A 436 20.88 15.65 -8.75
C HIS A 436 21.22 15.55 -7.24
N GLY A 437 20.37 16.06 -6.34
CA GLY A 437 20.59 16.06 -4.87
C GLY A 437 19.65 15.14 -4.06
N SER A 438 19.56 15.36 -2.74
CA SER A 438 18.52 14.76 -1.88
C SER A 438 17.21 15.56 -1.99
N LEU A 439 16.12 14.91 -2.40
CA LEU A 439 14.79 15.52 -2.44
C LEU A 439 14.15 15.40 -1.07
N GLU A 440 14.34 16.38 -0.20
CA GLU A 440 13.52 16.46 1.00
C GLU A 440 12.13 17.01 0.63
N ALA A 441 11.08 16.30 1.05
CA ALA A 441 9.71 16.76 0.90
C ALA A 441 9.49 17.98 1.82
N SER A 442 9.78 19.19 1.33
CA SER A 442 9.44 20.41 2.07
C SER A 442 7.94 20.69 1.98
N PRO A 443 7.21 20.77 3.11
CA PRO A 443 5.83 21.25 3.12
C PRO A 443 5.74 22.76 2.88
N LYS A 444 6.87 23.49 2.92
CA LYS A 444 6.96 24.93 2.66
C LYS A 444 7.37 25.17 1.19
N PRO A 445 6.73 26.11 0.47
CA PRO A 445 7.20 26.56 -0.84
C PRO A 445 8.69 26.97 -0.80
N PRO A 446 9.50 26.69 -1.85
CA PRO A 446 9.12 25.97 -3.06
C PRO A 446 8.88 24.47 -2.80
N ALA A 447 7.70 23.97 -3.16
CA ALA A 447 7.39 22.55 -3.06
C ALA A 447 7.76 21.87 -4.39
N ILE A 448 8.57 20.81 -4.33
CA ILE A 448 8.89 20.01 -5.50
C ILE A 448 7.75 19.00 -5.73
N MET A 449 7.35 18.90 -6.98
CA MET A 449 6.18 18.13 -7.39
C MET A 449 6.57 17.18 -8.51
N LEU A 450 6.31 15.89 -8.32
CA LEU A 450 6.47 14.89 -9.37
C LEU A 450 5.19 14.82 -10.20
N ARG A 451 5.28 15.26 -11.45
CA ARG A 451 4.20 15.17 -12.43
C ARG A 451 4.57 14.18 -13.53
N VAL A 452 3.58 13.85 -14.34
CA VAL A 452 3.80 13.15 -15.60
C VAL A 452 3.21 13.97 -16.75
N GLU A 453 3.90 13.96 -17.89
CA GLU A 453 3.47 14.67 -19.09
C GLU A 453 3.16 13.68 -20.20
N VAL A 454 2.05 13.91 -20.92
CA VAL A 454 1.66 13.06 -22.04
C VAL A 454 2.64 13.24 -23.20
N VAL A 455 3.26 12.16 -23.63
CA VAL A 455 4.20 12.19 -24.74
C VAL A 455 3.46 11.95 -26.06
N ARG A 456 3.60 12.89 -27.00
CA ARG A 456 2.98 12.81 -28.34
C ARG A 456 3.88 12.12 -29.39
N SER A 457 5.16 11.93 -29.08
CA SER A 457 6.10 11.34 -30.03
C SER A 457 5.79 9.86 -30.29
N LYS A 458 6.07 9.40 -31.52
CA LYS A 458 5.86 8.00 -31.93
C LYS A 458 6.92 7.03 -31.36
N GLY A 459 7.87 7.52 -30.56
CA GLY A 459 8.93 6.71 -29.95
C GLY A 459 8.40 5.55 -29.10
N GLN A 460 9.26 4.57 -28.84
CA GLN A 460 8.98 3.55 -27.83
C GLN A 460 8.99 4.22 -26.46
N HIS A 461 7.92 4.03 -25.70
CA HIS A 461 7.77 4.53 -24.34
C HIS A 461 7.38 3.34 -23.47
N TYR A 462 8.05 3.22 -22.33
CA TYR A 462 7.85 2.12 -21.40
C TYR A 462 7.00 2.52 -20.21
N LEU A 463 6.78 3.82 -20.01
CA LEU A 463 5.88 4.36 -19.03
C LEU A 463 4.54 4.76 -19.67
N THR A 464 3.46 4.25 -19.10
CA THR A 464 2.10 4.63 -19.47
C THR A 464 1.30 4.96 -18.22
N MET A 465 0.31 5.83 -18.35
CA MET A 465 -0.60 6.16 -17.26
C MET A 465 -2.04 5.91 -17.69
N CYS A 466 -2.81 5.24 -16.84
CA CYS A 466 -4.25 5.13 -16.95
C CYS A 466 -4.88 6.52 -17.08
N TRP A 467 -5.75 6.68 -18.05
CA TRP A 467 -6.30 7.97 -18.41
C TRP A 467 -7.81 7.92 -18.52
N THR A 468 -8.46 8.95 -17.98
CA THR A 468 -9.89 9.17 -18.19
C THR A 468 -10.08 10.34 -19.13
N GLU A 469 -10.81 10.10 -20.22
CA GLU A 469 -11.16 11.14 -21.17
C GLU A 469 -12.31 11.95 -20.55
N LYS A 470 -12.01 13.02 -19.80
CA LYS A 470 -13.02 14.01 -19.35
C LYS A 470 -13.79 14.72 -20.50
N GLY A 471 -13.71 14.20 -21.73
CA GLY A 471 -14.40 14.68 -22.93
C GLY A 471 -14.92 13.58 -23.88
N PHE A 472 -14.86 12.29 -23.53
CA PHE A 472 -15.56 11.23 -24.28
C PHE A 472 -16.61 10.63 -23.36
N ASN A 473 -17.88 10.93 -23.64
CA ASN A 473 -19.09 10.36 -23.07
C ASN A 473 -18.84 9.04 -22.34
N GLY A 474 -19.20 8.95 -21.05
CA GLY A 474 -19.00 7.83 -20.09
C GLY A 474 -19.56 6.45 -20.48
N ARG A 475 -19.51 6.08 -21.76
CA ARG A 475 -19.94 4.81 -22.35
C ARG A 475 -18.88 3.72 -22.18
N ILE A 476 -17.58 4.04 -22.24
CA ILE A 476 -16.51 3.03 -22.10
C ILE A 476 -16.46 2.48 -20.68
N LEU A 477 -16.54 3.35 -19.66
CA LEU A 477 -16.57 2.93 -18.26
C LEU A 477 -17.85 2.16 -17.91
N LYS A 478 -18.99 2.51 -18.51
CA LYS A 478 -20.26 1.79 -18.28
C LYS A 478 -20.19 0.30 -18.62
N LYS A 479 -19.35 -0.11 -19.58
CA LYS A 479 -19.17 -1.54 -19.94
C LYS A 479 -18.50 -2.35 -18.84
N TYR A 480 -17.66 -1.72 -18.02
CA TYR A 480 -16.85 -2.40 -17.00
C TYR A 480 -17.33 -2.13 -15.57
N HIS A 481 -18.19 -1.13 -15.39
CA HIS A 481 -18.78 -0.77 -14.09
C HIS A 481 -19.39 -1.97 -13.34
N ASP A 482 -20.07 -2.88 -14.04
CA ASP A 482 -20.66 -4.06 -13.40
C ASP A 482 -19.68 -5.23 -13.25
N LYS A 483 -18.52 -5.16 -13.92
CA LYS A 483 -17.47 -6.18 -13.81
C LYS A 483 -16.62 -5.97 -12.56
N ILE A 484 -16.30 -4.73 -12.18
CA ILE A 484 -15.43 -4.46 -11.02
C ILE A 484 -16.00 -5.06 -9.72
N PRO A 485 -17.26 -4.80 -9.32
CA PRO A 485 -17.82 -5.44 -8.12
C PRO A 485 -17.84 -6.96 -8.23
N LYS A 486 -18.11 -7.52 -9.42
CA LYS A 486 -18.09 -8.96 -9.64
C LYS A 486 -16.70 -9.55 -9.44
N MET A 487 -15.68 -8.89 -9.97
CA MET A 487 -14.26 -9.25 -9.81
C MET A 487 -13.82 -9.18 -8.35
N MET A 488 -14.28 -8.17 -7.61
CA MET A 488 -14.02 -8.06 -6.17
C MET A 488 -14.72 -9.17 -5.39
N ILE A 489 -15.97 -9.50 -5.72
CA ILE A 489 -16.69 -10.64 -5.12
C ILE A 489 -15.96 -11.95 -5.42
N GLU A 490 -15.46 -12.14 -6.65
CA GLU A 490 -14.66 -13.31 -7.04
C GLU A 490 -13.37 -13.42 -6.20
N ASP A 491 -12.69 -12.30 -5.91
CA ASP A 491 -11.50 -12.29 -5.07
C ASP A 491 -11.80 -12.72 -3.62
N LEU A 492 -12.98 -12.34 -3.08
CA LEU A 492 -13.43 -12.69 -1.73
C LEU A 492 -14.01 -14.12 -1.63
N THR A 493 -14.54 -14.65 -2.74
CA THR A 493 -15.23 -15.93 -2.75
C THR A 493 -14.26 -17.08 -2.53
N VAL A 494 -14.51 -17.88 -1.50
CA VAL A 494 -13.76 -19.10 -1.23
C VAL A 494 -13.97 -20.07 -2.39
N CYS A 495 -12.92 -20.29 -3.20
CA CYS A 495 -12.95 -21.34 -4.21
C CYS A 495 -13.05 -22.71 -3.52
N THR A 496 -14.24 -23.32 -3.49
CA THR A 496 -14.45 -24.71 -3.04
C THR A 496 -13.98 -25.75 -4.06
N HIS A 497 -13.35 -25.32 -5.15
CA HIS A 497 -12.96 -26.19 -6.25
C HIS A 497 -11.58 -26.80 -5.98
N GLY A 498 -11.53 -27.99 -5.36
CA GLY A 498 -10.25 -28.69 -5.28
C GLY A 498 -10.11 -29.90 -4.36
N SER A 499 -11.12 -30.76 -4.21
CA SER A 499 -10.85 -32.17 -3.88
C SER A 499 -11.77 -33.07 -4.69
N ASN A 500 -11.36 -33.36 -5.93
CA ASN A 500 -11.81 -34.54 -6.66
C ASN A 500 -11.28 -35.77 -5.92
N GLY A 501 -12.10 -36.27 -5.00
CA GLY A 501 -11.86 -37.45 -4.18
C GLY A 501 -12.98 -37.48 -3.13
N GLY A 502 -14.03 -38.24 -3.42
CA GLY A 502 -15.35 -38.10 -2.81
C GLY A 502 -15.36 -38.05 -1.29
N PHE A 503 -15.95 -36.98 -0.75
CA PHE A 503 -16.69 -36.97 0.51
C PHE A 503 -17.81 -35.91 0.37
N PRO A 504 -19.08 -36.26 0.66
CA PRO A 504 -20.15 -35.28 0.67
C PRO A 504 -20.15 -34.52 2.00
N GLY A 505 -20.16 -33.19 1.92
CA GLY A 505 -20.64 -32.32 2.99
C GLY A 505 -19.57 -31.73 3.92
N LEU A 506 -19.19 -30.48 3.64
CA LEU A 506 -19.03 -29.50 4.71
C LEU A 506 -19.31 -28.10 4.17
N VAL A 507 -20.57 -27.72 4.38
CA VAL A 507 -21.10 -26.37 4.25
C VAL A 507 -20.38 -25.48 5.28
N LEU A 508 -19.97 -24.28 4.85
CA LEU A 508 -19.69 -23.17 5.76
C LEU A 508 -20.94 -22.94 6.64
N LYS A 509 -20.95 -23.50 7.84
CA LYS A 509 -21.74 -22.99 8.96
C LYS A 509 -21.07 -21.70 9.42
N CYS A 510 -21.30 -20.61 8.69
CA CYS A 510 -21.30 -19.29 9.31
C CYS A 510 -22.64 -19.16 10.04
N LEU A 511 -22.60 -19.25 11.37
CA LEU A 511 -23.42 -18.50 12.32
C LEU A 511 -24.86 -18.19 11.84
N VAL A 512 -25.74 -19.19 11.96
CA VAL A 512 -27.17 -18.96 12.19
C VAL A 512 -27.38 -19.12 13.69
N MET A 513 -27.93 -18.06 14.29
CA MET A 513 -28.77 -18.00 15.48
C MET A 513 -28.75 -19.19 16.45
N SER A 514 -28.45 -18.89 17.72
CA SER A 514 -29.21 -19.47 18.82
C SER A 514 -29.92 -18.33 19.54
N ASP A 515 -31.24 -18.27 19.37
CA ASP A 515 -32.13 -17.82 20.43
C ASP A 515 -32.02 -18.85 21.55
N ASP A 516 -31.60 -18.39 22.72
CA ASP A 516 -32.16 -18.72 24.03
C ASP A 516 -32.16 -17.43 24.86
#